data_AF-V4GR16-F1
#
_entry.id   AF-V4GR16-F1
#
_cell.length_a   1.000
_cell.length_b   1.000
_cell.length_c   1.000
_cell.angle_alpha   90.00
_cell.angle_beta   90.00
_cell.angle_gamma   90.00
#
_symmetry.space_group_name_H-M   'P 1'
#
loop_
_entity.id
_entity.type
_entity.pdbx_description
1 polymer ?
#
loop_
_entity_poly.entity_id
_entity_poly.type
_entity_poly.pdbx_seq_one_letter_code
_entity_poly.pdbx_strand_id
1 'polypeptide(L)' 'MDIDAEMRRKILVSLGAVVVYIALLVAVGITYTTDHLLSLPGAYLIVGIVALFVVMMAAAGLFIDRR' A
#
# COMPACT_ATOMS: atom_id res chain seq x y z
N MET A 1 -27.39 5.41 3.17
CA MET A 1 -26.44 6.54 3.23
C MET A 1 -26.09 6.88 1.80
N ASP A 2 -26.52 8.03 1.31
CA ASP A 2 -26.16 8.49 -0.05
C ASP A 2 -24.72 8.98 0.03
N ILE A 3 -23.77 8.10 -0.26
CA ILE A 3 -22.36 8.49 -0.27
C ILE A 3 -22.18 9.29 -1.55
N ASP A 4 -21.99 10.61 -1.41
CA ASP A 4 -21.61 11.48 -2.53
C ASP A 4 -20.54 10.79 -3.37
N ALA A 5 -20.74 10.76 -4.69
CA ALA A 5 -19.87 10.02 -5.61
C ALA A 5 -18.39 10.40 -5.46
N GLU A 6 -18.13 11.64 -5.03
CA GLU A 6 -16.82 12.17 -4.70
C GLU A 6 -16.21 11.53 -3.44
N MET A 7 -16.99 11.41 -2.36
CA MET A 7 -16.56 10.78 -1.10
C MET A 7 -16.29 9.28 -1.31
N ARG A 8 -17.12 8.61 -2.12
CA ARG A 8 -16.91 7.21 -2.51
C ARG A 8 -15.58 7.02 -3.24
N ARG A 9 -15.21 7.96 -4.10
CA ARG A 9 -13.96 7.90 -4.88
C ARG A 9 -12.73 8.08 -4.00
N LYS A 10 -12.78 8.98 -3.02
CA LYS A 10 -11.71 9.18 -2.03
C LYS A 10 -11.45 7.89 -1.22
N ILE A 11 -12.52 7.24 -0.76
CA ILE A 11 -12.45 5.95 -0.04
C ILE A 11 -11.90 4.83 -0.94
N LEU A 12 -12.34 4.75 -2.20
CA LEU A 12 -11.86 3.72 -3.13
C LEU A 12 -10.37 3.86 -3.45
N VAL A 13 -9.86 5.08 -3.58
CA VAL A 13 -8.43 5.33 -3.84
C VAL A 13 -7.58 4.91 -2.65
N SER A 14 -7.95 5.30 -1.42
CA SER A 14 -7.20 4.91 -0.22
C SER A 14 -7.29 3.41 0.04
N LEU A 15 -8.47 2.81 -0.15
CA LEU A 15 -8.66 1.37 -0.03
C LEU A 15 -7.79 0.62 -1.05
N GLY A 16 -7.73 1.10 -2.30
CA GLY A 16 -6.87 0.53 -3.34
C GLY A 16 -5.39 0.55 -2.94
N ALA A 17 -4.89 1.67 -2.40
CA ALA A 17 -3.51 1.77 -1.93
C ALA A 17 -3.19 0.77 -0.80
N VAL A 18 -4.12 0.57 0.14
CA VAL A 18 -3.98 -0.40 1.23
C VAL A 18 -3.96 -1.83 0.69
N VAL A 19 -4.85 -2.17 -0.24
CA VAL A 19 -4.89 -3.52 -0.84
C VAL A 19 -3.58 -3.82 -1.56
N VAL A 20 -3.06 -2.87 -2.33
CA VAL A 20 -1.76 -3.01 -3.01
C VAL A 20 -0.63 -3.21 -2.00
N TYR A 21 -0.60 -2.42 -0.93
CA TYR A 21 0.40 -2.56 0.13
C TYR A 21 0.38 -3.95 0.78
N ILE A 22 -0.79 -4.44 1.16
CA ILE A 22 -0.95 -5.78 1.75
C ILE A 22 -0.49 -6.86 0.77
N ALA A 23 -0.90 -6.78 -0.50
CA ALA A 23 -0.51 -7.74 -1.52
C ALA A 23 1.02 -7.82 -1.69
N LEU A 24 1.71 -6.67 -1.69
CA LEU A 24 3.17 -6.62 -1.76
C LEU A 24 3.84 -7.24 -0.54
N LEU A 25 3.33 -6.98 0.67
CA LEU A 25 3.86 -7.60 1.89
C LEU A 25 3.70 -9.12 1.87
N VAL A 26 2.54 -9.62 1.45
CA VAL A 26 2.30 -11.07 1.30
C VAL A 26 3.27 -11.65 0.27
N ALA A 27 3.42 -11.00 -0.90
CA ALA A 27 4.33 -11.44 -1.95
C ALA A 27 5.79 -11.52 -1.47
N VAL A 28 6.26 -10.53 -0.70
CA VAL A 28 7.60 -10.57 -0.11
C VAL A 28 7.71 -11.64 0.97
N GLY A 29 6.70 -11.77 1.83
CA GLY A 29 6.65 -12.80 2.86
C GLY A 29 6.79 -14.21 2.29
N ILE A 30 6.05 -14.55 1.23
CA ILE A 30 6.13 -15.88 0.60
C ILE A 30 7.44 -16.11 -0.17
N THR A 31 8.05 -15.06 -0.72
CA THR A 31 9.23 -15.18 -1.61
C THR A 31 10.54 -15.17 -0.83
N TYR A 32 10.60 -14.41 0.26
CA TYR A 32 11.85 -14.11 0.97
C TYR A 32 11.93 -14.71 2.39
N THR A 33 10.96 -15.54 2.78
CA THR A 33 11.00 -16.29 4.04
C THR A 33 11.57 -17.68 3.80
N THR A 34 12.61 -18.03 4.53
CA THR A 34 13.22 -19.37 4.56
C THR A 34 13.37 -19.78 6.02
N ASP A 35 12.98 -21.00 6.38
CA ASP A 35 13.04 -21.50 7.77
C ASP A 35 12.35 -20.59 8.80
N HIS A 36 11.24 -19.96 8.41
CA HIS A 36 10.50 -18.96 9.21
C HIS A 36 11.29 -17.68 9.53
N LEU A 37 12.45 -17.49 8.92
CA LEU A 37 13.26 -16.29 9.03
C LEU A 37 13.17 -15.48 7.73
N LEU A 38 13.01 -14.17 7.89
CA LEU A 38 13.04 -13.26 6.76
C LEU A 38 14.49 -13.07 6.32
N SER A 39 14.77 -13.34 5.05
CA SER A 39 16.09 -13.10 4.47
C SER A 39 16.44 -11.61 4.48
N LEU A 40 17.74 -11.30 4.50
CA LEU A 40 18.25 -9.92 4.49
C LEU A 40 17.71 -9.09 3.28
N PRO A 41 17.64 -9.62 2.04
CA PRO A 41 17.02 -8.92 0.92
C PRO A 41 15.51 -8.67 1.13
N GLY A 42 14.81 -9.61 1.75
CA GLY A 42 13.40 -9.45 2.12
C GLY A 42 13.20 -8.29 3.09
N ALA A 43 14.09 -8.13 4.06
CA ALA A 43 14.04 -7.01 5.01
C ALA A 43 14.18 -5.65 4.31
N TYR A 44 15.13 -5.50 3.37
CA TYR A 44 15.28 -4.28 2.59
C TYR A 44 14.04 -3.98 1.73
N LEU A 45 13.44 -5.03 1.13
CA LEU A 45 12.21 -4.87 0.35
C LEU A 45 11.02 -4.42 1.19
N ILE A 46 10.88 -4.93 2.42
CA ILE A 46 9.82 -4.47 3.32
C ILE A 46 9.96 -2.97 3.60
N VAL A 47 11.17 -2.48 3.90
CA VAL A 47 11.41 -1.04 4.10
C VAL A 47 11.04 -0.25 2.85
N GLY A 48 11.40 -0.75 1.66
CA GLY A 48 11.02 -0.15 0.39
C GLY A 48 9.51 -0.12 0.16
N ILE A 49 8.78 -1.18 0.52
CA ILE A 49 7.32 -1.26 0.41
C ILE A 49 6.64 -0.27 1.37
N VAL A 50 7.17 -0.09 2.58
CA VAL A 50 6.70 0.94 3.51
C VAL A 50 6.90 2.33 2.93
N ALA A 51 8.09 2.63 2.40
CA ALA A 51 8.36 3.91 1.75
C ALA A 51 7.43 4.16 0.55
N LEU A 52 7.24 3.15 -0.31
CA LEU A 52 6.32 3.19 -1.44
C LEU A 52 4.88 3.49 -0.99
N PHE A 53 4.42 2.85 0.09
CA PHE A 53 3.09 3.08 0.63
C PHE A 53 2.88 4.52 1.11
N VAL A 54 3.86 5.08 1.82
CA VAL A 54 3.83 6.49 2.24
C VAL A 54 3.74 7.41 1.02
N VAL A 55 4.53 7.17 -0.02
CA VAL A 55 4.49 7.95 -1.27
C VAL A 55 3.14 7.80 -1.97
N MET A 56 2.57 6.59 -2.04
CA MET A 56 1.23 6.37 -2.60
C MET A 56 0.16 7.14 -1.84
N MET A 57 0.21 7.16 -0.50
CA MET A 57 -0.74 7.91 0.32
C MET A 57 -0.57 9.43 0.16
N ALA A 58 0.66 9.91 0.06
CA ALA A 58 0.93 11.32 -0.24
C ALA A 58 0.39 11.69 -1.64
N ALA A 59 0.63 10.86 -2.64
CA ALA A 59 0.10 11.04 -3.99
C ALA A 59 -1.43 10.98 -4.02
N ALA A 60 -2.05 10.07 -3.28
CA ALA A 60 -3.50 9.98 -3.14
C ALA A 60 -4.07 11.26 -2.50
N GLY A 61 -3.43 11.78 -1.45
CA GLY A 61 -3.80 13.06 -0.83
C GLY A 61 -3.74 14.22 -1.83
N LEU A 62 -2.63 14.35 -2.56
CA LEU A 62 -2.45 15.40 -3.58
C LEU A 62 -3.42 15.25 -4.76
N PHE A 63 -3.77 14.02 -5.14
CA PHE A 63 -4.71 13.75 -6.24
C PHE A 63 -6.15 14.10 -5.84
N ILE A 64 -6.49 13.87 -4.57
CA ILE A 64 -7.78 14.23 -3.99
C ILE A 64 -7.89 15.75 -3.81
N ASP A 65 -6.85 16.42 -3.34
CA ASP A 65 -6.88 17.88 -3.13
C ASP A 65 -7.04 18.68 -4.45
N ARG A 66 -6.63 18.07 -5.57
CA ARG A 66 -6.77 18.65 -6.91
C ARG A 66 -8.13 18.43 -7.58
N ARG A 67 -9.07 17.69 -7.00
CA ARG A 67 -10.39 17.41 -7.59
C ARG A 67 -11.53 17.49 -6.58
#